data_AF-A0A935GWA0-F1
#
_entry.id   AF-A0A935GWA0-F1
#
_cell.length_a   1.000
_cell.length_b   1.000
_cell.length_c   1.000
_cell.angle_alpha   90.00
_cell.angle_beta   90.00
_cell.angle_gamma   90.00
#
_symmetry.space_group_name_H-M   'P 1'
#
loop_
_entity.id
_entity.type
_entity.pdbx_description
1 polymer ?
#
loop_
_entity_poly.entity_id
_entity_poly.type
_entity_poly.pdbx_seq_one_letter_code
_entity_poly.pdbx_strand_id
1 'polypeptide(L)'
;MSTDKPATNWTPTPVDAPLSMHDLAGVLVKHYGIHEGHFDLLVEFQIGTGAVGPDPTALTPGAMIGVSRIGLMPSRTDGLTTVDAAVVNPVKKSRKKTVESSHKTPNPAVQGALRNKAAQRP
;
A
#
# COMPACT_ATOMS: atom_id res chain seq x y z
N MET A 1 2.87 -44.26 -40.42
CA MET A 1 3.76 -43.08 -40.28
C MET A 1 3.12 -42.17 -39.25
N SER A 2 3.49 -42.33 -37.98
CA SER A 2 2.96 -41.53 -36.87
C SER A 2 3.75 -40.23 -36.78
N THR A 3 3.12 -39.11 -37.07
CA THR A 3 3.68 -37.78 -36.83
C THR A 3 3.28 -37.32 -35.42
N ASP A 4 3.96 -37.85 -34.40
CA ASP A 4 3.93 -37.19 -33.09
C ASP A 4 4.85 -35.97 -33.16
N LYS A 5 4.23 -34.80 -33.23
CA LYS A 5 4.90 -33.52 -33.03
C LYS A 5 5.40 -33.52 -31.57
N PRO A 6 6.71 -33.35 -31.32
CA PRO A 6 7.21 -33.34 -29.95
C PRO A 6 6.54 -32.18 -29.20
N ALA A 7 5.86 -32.50 -28.11
CA ALA A 7 5.31 -31.51 -27.21
C ALA A 7 6.47 -30.65 -26.69
N THR A 8 6.46 -29.36 -27.03
CA THR A 8 7.43 -28.40 -26.52
C THR A 8 7.28 -28.38 -25.00
N ASN A 9 8.29 -28.86 -24.30
CA ASN A 9 8.38 -28.91 -22.85
C ASN A 9 8.62 -27.50 -22.28
N TRP A 10 7.60 -26.63 -22.35
CA TRP A 10 7.64 -25.33 -21.69
C TRP A 10 7.46 -25.52 -20.19
N THR A 11 8.54 -25.35 -19.44
CA THR A 11 8.47 -25.28 -17.99
C THR A 11 8.36 -23.81 -17.61
N PRO A 12 7.21 -23.31 -17.13
CA PRO A 12 7.10 -21.94 -16.67
C PRO A 12 8.07 -21.72 -15.52
N THR A 13 8.88 -20.68 -15.62
CA THR A 13 9.80 -20.24 -14.56
C THR A 13 9.30 -18.92 -13.98
N PRO A 14 9.52 -18.65 -12.68
CA PRO A 14 9.25 -17.34 -12.12
C PRO A 14 10.02 -16.25 -12.88
N VAL A 15 9.35 -15.13 -13.15
CA VAL A 15 9.97 -13.97 -13.82
C VAL A 15 11.01 -13.29 -12.92
N ASP A 16 10.81 -13.38 -11.59
CA ASP A 16 11.72 -12.89 -10.56
C ASP A 16 11.57 -13.75 -9.29
N ALA A 17 12.37 -13.46 -8.26
CA ALA A 17 12.29 -14.11 -6.96
C ALA A 17 10.85 -14.01 -6.39
N PRO A 18 10.29 -15.12 -5.90
CA PRO A 18 8.98 -15.10 -5.24
C PRO A 18 8.96 -14.15 -4.04
N LEU A 19 7.84 -13.45 -3.86
CA LEU A 19 7.65 -12.54 -2.74
C LEU A 19 7.52 -13.31 -1.42
N SER A 20 8.08 -12.73 -0.35
CA SER A 20 7.75 -13.16 1.01
C SER A 20 6.29 -12.80 1.36
N MET A 21 5.75 -13.38 2.43
CA MET A 21 4.41 -13.02 2.93
C MET A 21 4.33 -11.53 3.31
N HIS A 22 5.40 -11.00 3.90
CA HIS A 22 5.49 -9.59 4.28
C HIS A 22 5.52 -8.69 3.04
N ASP A 23 6.30 -9.04 2.01
CA ASP A 23 6.38 -8.24 0.79
C ASP A 23 5.06 -8.28 0.00
N LEU A 24 4.42 -9.44 -0.07
CA LEU A 24 3.10 -9.58 -0.69
C LEU A 24 2.06 -8.76 0.06
N ALA A 25 2.06 -8.77 1.40
CA ALA A 25 1.20 -7.89 2.20
C ALA A 25 1.48 -6.40 1.90
N GLY A 26 2.74 -6.00 1.78
CA GLY A 26 3.12 -4.64 1.37
C GLY A 26 2.62 -4.24 -0.01
N VAL A 27 2.62 -5.18 -0.97
CA VAL A 27 2.01 -4.98 -2.30
C VAL A 27 0.50 -4.78 -2.17
N LEU A 28 -0.19 -5.60 -1.37
CA LEU A 28 -1.64 -5.48 -1.15
C LEU A 28 -2.02 -4.17 -0.45
N VAL A 29 -1.24 -3.72 0.54
CA VAL A 29 -1.45 -2.44 1.24
C VAL A 29 -1.42 -1.29 0.22
N LYS A 30 -0.42 -1.28 -0.67
CA LYS A 30 -0.33 -0.29 -1.76
C LYS A 30 -1.47 -0.42 -2.75
N HIS A 31 -1.80 -1.66 -3.15
CA HIS A 31 -2.87 -1.95 -4.09
C HIS A 31 -4.24 -1.44 -3.60
N TYR A 32 -4.54 -1.57 -2.30
CA TYR A 32 -5.77 -1.08 -1.69
C TYR A 32 -5.74 0.40 -1.30
N GLY A 33 -4.61 1.10 -1.44
CA GLY A 33 -4.48 2.51 -1.06
C GLY A 33 -4.59 2.74 0.45
N ILE A 34 -4.17 1.76 1.25
CA ILE A 34 -4.18 1.86 2.71
C ILE A 34 -2.89 2.55 3.15
N HIS A 35 -3.00 3.57 4.01
CA HIS A 35 -1.89 4.44 4.39
C HIS A 35 -1.53 4.38 5.87
N GLU A 36 -2.37 3.77 6.70
CA GLU A 36 -2.20 3.72 8.15
C GLU A 36 -2.70 2.38 8.69
N GLY A 37 -2.14 1.95 9.82
CA GLY A 37 -2.48 0.68 10.47
C GLY A 37 -1.46 -0.43 10.19
N HIS A 38 -1.58 -1.49 10.97
CA HIS A 38 -0.73 -2.69 10.90
C HIS A 38 -1.55 -3.85 10.34
N PHE A 39 -1.03 -4.56 9.34
CA PHE A 39 -1.78 -5.60 8.63
C PHE A 39 -0.97 -6.88 8.47
N ASP A 40 -1.66 -8.01 8.64
CA ASP A 40 -1.15 -9.33 8.33
C ASP A 40 -1.74 -9.83 7.01
N LEU A 41 -1.00 -10.72 6.34
CA LEU A 41 -1.49 -11.41 5.14
C LEU A 41 -2.58 -12.42 5.53
N LEU A 42 -3.77 -12.24 4.97
CA LEU A 42 -4.85 -13.22 5.05
C LEU A 42 -4.70 -14.23 3.91
N VAL A 43 -4.65 -15.52 4.24
CA VAL A 43 -4.71 -16.62 3.25
C VAL A 43 -5.88 -17.53 3.61
N GLU A 44 -6.87 -17.61 2.73
CA GLU A 44 -8.04 -18.47 2.90
C GLU A 44 -7.76 -19.82 2.22
N PHE A 45 -7.66 -20.88 3.02
CA PHE A 45 -7.51 -22.24 2.52
C PHE A 45 -8.86 -22.92 2.38
N GLN A 46 -9.04 -23.65 1.29
CA GLN A 46 -10.15 -24.57 1.09
C GLN A 46 -9.63 -25.99 1.19
N ILE A 47 -10.21 -26.80 2.08
CA ILE A 47 -9.80 -28.19 2.30
C ILE A 47 -10.92 -29.11 1.84
N GLY A 48 -10.61 -29.93 0.83
CA GLY A 48 -11.44 -31.05 0.41
C GLY A 48 -10.85 -32.36 0.93
N THR A 49 -11.71 -33.30 1.34
CA THR A 49 -11.28 -34.65 1.73
C THR A 49 -12.08 -35.68 0.96
N GLY A 50 -11.47 -36.83 0.66
CA GLY A 50 -12.12 -37.88 -0.09
C GLY A 50 -11.21 -39.06 -0.39
N ALA A 51 -11.80 -40.10 -0.96
CA ALA A 51 -11.06 -41.24 -1.47
C ALA A 51 -10.31 -40.85 -2.75
N VAL A 52 -8.98 -41.03 -2.76
CA VAL A 52 -8.11 -40.75 -3.91
C VAL A 52 -7.28 -41.97 -4.23
N GLY A 53 -7.06 -42.22 -5.51
CA GLY A 53 -6.32 -43.39 -5.98
C GLY A 53 -6.10 -43.36 -7.49
N PRO A 54 -5.11 -44.10 -8.00
CA PRO A 54 -4.85 -44.19 -9.43
C PRO A 54 -5.96 -44.91 -10.21
N ASP A 55 -6.75 -45.75 -9.53
CA ASP A 55 -7.89 -46.48 -10.07
C ASP A 55 -8.98 -46.72 -8.99
N PRO A 56 -10.20 -47.14 -9.38
CA PRO A 56 -11.33 -47.29 -8.46
C PRO A 56 -11.18 -48.38 -7.39
N THR A 57 -10.23 -49.30 -7.52
CA THR A 57 -9.99 -50.41 -6.57
C THR A 57 -8.88 -50.11 -5.58
N ALA A 58 -8.02 -49.14 -5.87
CA ALA A 58 -6.89 -48.72 -5.05
C ALA A 58 -7.11 -47.32 -4.42
N LEU A 59 -8.23 -47.16 -3.71
CA LEU A 59 -8.59 -45.90 -3.05
C LEU A 59 -8.02 -45.79 -1.63
N THR A 60 -7.48 -44.62 -1.30
CA THR A 60 -6.96 -44.29 0.04
C THR A 60 -7.52 -42.94 0.52
N PRO A 61 -7.56 -42.68 1.84
CA PRO A 61 -7.92 -41.36 2.35
C PRO A 61 -6.97 -40.29 1.84
N GLY A 62 -7.51 -39.25 1.21
CA GLY A 62 -6.76 -38.10 0.70
C GLY A 62 -7.34 -36.77 1.14
N ALA A 63 -6.51 -35.75 1.05
CA ALA A 63 -6.88 -34.35 1.24
C ALA A 63 -6.36 -33.50 0.09
N MET A 64 -7.17 -32.55 -0.36
CA MET A 64 -6.80 -31.51 -1.30
C MET A 64 -6.81 -30.18 -0.57
N ILE A 65 -5.70 -29.43 -0.65
CA ILE A 65 -5.56 -28.11 -0.07
C ILE A 65 -5.48 -27.11 -1.23
N GLY A 66 -6.50 -26.27 -1.35
CA GLY A 66 -6.53 -25.14 -2.28
C GLY A 66 -6.35 -23.82 -1.53
N VAL A 67 -5.81 -22.82 -2.21
CA VAL A 67 -5.88 -21.43 -1.77
C VAL A 67 -7.08 -20.79 -2.49
N SER A 68 -8.08 -20.38 -1.72
CA SER A 68 -9.31 -19.74 -2.21
C SER A 68 -9.11 -18.24 -2.42
N ARG A 69 -8.52 -17.56 -1.43
CA ARG A 69 -8.33 -16.10 -1.43
C ARG A 69 -7.07 -15.69 -0.72
N ILE A 70 -6.57 -14.51 -1.09
CA ILE A 70 -5.49 -13.79 -0.43
C ILE A 70 -5.95 -12.36 -0.18
N GLY A 71 -5.66 -11.80 0.99
CA GLY A 71 -6.05 -10.44 1.37
C GLY A 71 -5.24 -9.91 2.54
N LEU A 72 -5.81 -8.91 3.23
CA LEU A 72 -5.22 -8.32 4.44
C LEU A 72 -6.19 -8.46 5.62
N MET A 73 -5.63 -8.63 6.81
CA MET A 73 -6.35 -8.58 8.08
C MET A 73 -5.68 -7.53 8.98
N PRO A 74 -6.43 -6.65 9.67
CA PRO A 74 -5.85 -5.79 10.70
C PRO A 74 -5.15 -6.64 11.76
N SER A 75 -3.89 -6.30 12.07
CA SER A 75 -3.13 -7.01 13.08
C SER A 75 -3.57 -6.58 14.48
N ARG A 76 -3.59 -7.54 15.41
CA ARG A 76 -3.83 -7.28 16.84
C ARG A 76 -2.54 -7.10 17.62
N THR A 77 -1.43 -7.63 17.10
CA THR A 77 -0.12 -7.62 17.74
C THR A 77 0.93 -7.77 16.65
N ASP A 78 1.89 -6.85 16.63
CA ASP A 78 2.92 -6.84 15.59
C ASP A 78 3.77 -8.10 15.67
N GLY A 79 3.78 -8.85 14.57
CA GLY A 79 4.60 -10.03 14.35
C GLY A 79 5.59 -9.85 13.21
N LEU A 80 6.38 -10.89 12.94
CA LEU A 80 7.42 -10.86 11.90
C LEU A 80 6.87 -10.59 10.49
N THR A 81 5.62 -10.95 10.23
CA THR A 81 4.96 -10.79 8.92
C THR A 81 4.03 -9.59 8.85
N THR A 82 3.92 -8.81 9.93
CA THR A 82 3.03 -7.65 10.00
C THR A 82 3.64 -6.48 9.25
N VAL A 83 2.83 -5.81 8.44
CA VAL A 83 3.23 -4.66 7.64
C VAL A 83 2.61 -3.39 8.21
N ASP A 84 3.45 -2.39 8.52
CA ASP A 84 3.01 -1.02 8.81
C ASP A 84 2.71 -0.27 7.50
N ALA A 85 1.44 0.07 7.28
CA ALA A 85 0.98 0.77 6.09
C ALA A 85 1.57 2.18 5.96
N ALA A 86 1.87 2.86 7.07
CA ALA A 86 2.46 4.19 7.04
C ALA A 86 3.91 4.16 6.54
N VAL A 87 4.62 3.05 6.76
CA VAL A 87 5.98 2.84 6.27
C VAL A 87 5.98 2.46 4.79
N VAL A 88 5.15 1.49 4.40
CA VAL A 88 5.17 0.97 3.01
C VAL A 88 4.39 1.85 2.02
N ASN A 89 3.41 2.63 2.48
CA ASN A 89 2.54 3.45 1.64
C ASN A 89 2.19 4.79 2.30
N PRO A 90 3.15 5.70 2.51
CA PRO A 90 2.91 6.96 3.22
C PRO A 90 1.97 7.92 2.45
N VAL A 91 1.15 8.67 3.18
CA VAL A 91 0.33 9.75 2.61
C VAL A 91 1.24 10.84 2.05
N LYS A 92 1.12 11.14 0.75
CA LYS A 92 1.80 12.28 0.14
C LYS A 92 1.20 13.58 0.68
N LYS A 93 1.85 14.23 1.64
CA LYS A 93 1.44 15.56 2.10
C LYS A 93 1.49 16.53 0.91
N SER A 94 0.34 17.08 0.52
CA SER A 94 0.36 18.23 -0.39
C SER A 94 1.01 19.39 0.36
N ARG A 95 2.13 19.88 -0.17
CA ARG A 95 2.68 21.16 0.29
C ARG A 95 1.65 22.21 -0.11
N LYS A 96 0.74 22.59 0.80
CA LYS A 96 0.03 23.86 0.67
C LYS A 96 1.13 24.93 0.62
N LYS A 97 1.34 25.53 -0.56
CA LYS A 97 2.02 26.82 -0.66
C LYS A 97 1.22 27.76 0.25
N THR A 98 1.76 28.08 1.42
CA THR A 98 1.31 29.24 2.18
C THR A 98 1.51 30.42 1.25
N VAL A 99 0.42 30.89 0.62
CA VAL A 99 0.40 32.19 -0.01
C VAL A 99 0.46 33.16 1.16
N GLU A 100 1.68 33.60 1.46
CA GLU A 100 1.97 34.68 2.39
C GLU A 100 1.23 35.91 1.88
N SER A 101 0.03 36.13 2.43
CA SER A 101 -0.75 37.34 2.29
C SER A 101 0.12 38.49 2.76
N SER A 102 0.71 39.21 1.81
CA SER A 102 1.20 40.58 2.01
C SER A 102 0.02 41.48 2.35
N HIS A 103 -0.51 41.38 3.57
CA HIS A 103 -1.21 42.46 4.22
C HIS A 103 -0.15 43.45 4.71
N LYS A 104 0.31 44.29 3.78
CA LYS A 104 1.14 45.44 4.11
C LYS A 104 0.24 46.45 4.83
N THR A 105 0.24 46.41 6.16
CA THR A 105 -0.35 47.47 6.98
C THR A 105 0.33 48.80 6.64
N PRO A 106 -0.41 49.90 6.38
CA PRO A 106 0.21 51.20 6.23
C PRO A 106 0.83 51.61 7.57
N ASN A 107 2.11 51.94 7.55
CA ASN A 107 2.86 52.48 8.68
C ASN A 107 2.25 53.83 9.12
N PRO A 108 1.82 54.03 10.39
CA PRO A 108 1.27 55.30 10.85
C PRO A 108 2.33 56.40 11.12
N ALA A 109 3.62 56.16 10.85
CA ALA A 109 4.70 57.09 11.22
C ALA A 109 4.99 58.25 10.25
N VAL A 110 4.14 58.54 9.25
CA VAL A 110 4.34 59.68 8.33
C VAL A 110 3.11 60.59 8.26
N GLN A 111 2.67 61.10 9.41
CA GLN A 111 1.71 62.22 9.49
C GLN A 111 2.17 63.34 10.45
N GLY A 112 3.47 63.39 10.77
CA GLY A 112 4.05 64.34 11.72
C GLY A 112 4.87 65.48 11.11
N ALA A 113 4.67 65.85 9.85
CA ALA A 113 5.51 66.87 9.19
C ALA A 113 4.72 67.82 8.28
N LEU A 114 3.68 68.48 8.81
CA LEU A 114 3.08 69.68 8.18
C LEU A 114 2.20 70.43 9.19
N ARG A 115 2.82 70.87 10.28
CA ARG A 115 2.24 71.87 11.18
C ARG A 115 3.38 72.58 11.89
N ASN A 116 3.88 73.64 11.26
CA ASN A 116 4.49 74.80 11.91
C ASN A 116 4.99 75.77 10.83
N LYS A 117 4.08 76.60 10.31
CA LYS A 117 4.43 77.87 9.65
C LYS A 117 3.24 78.83 9.70
N ALA A 118 2.83 79.21 10.92
CA ALA A 118 1.89 80.29 11.14
C ALA A 118 2.00 80.79 12.58
N ALA A 119 3.09 81.48 12.92
CA ALA A 119 3.15 82.43 14.03
C ALA A 119 4.54 83.08 14.07
N GLN A 120 4.72 84.20 13.36
CA GLN A 120 5.68 85.25 13.70
C GLN A 120 5.41 86.50 12.82
N ARG A 121 4.56 87.39 13.34
CA ARG A 121 4.61 88.86 13.19
C ARG A 121 4.24 89.39 14.58
N PRO A 122 4.96 90.38 15.09
CA PRO A 122 4.62 91.77 14.81
C PRO A 122 5.55 92.42 13.78
#